data_AF-A0A924I1Q0-F1
#
_entry.id   AF-A0A924I1Q0-F1
#
_cell.length_a   1.000
_cell.length_b   1.000
_cell.length_c   1.000
_cell.angle_alpha   90.00
_cell.angle_beta   90.00
_cell.angle_gamma   90.00
#
_symmetry.space_group_name_H-M   'P 1'
#
loop_
_entity.id
_entity.type
_entity.pdbx_description
1 polymer ?
#
loop_
_entity_poly.entity_id
_entity_poly.type
_entity_poly.pdbx_seq_one_letter_code
_entity_poly.pdbx_strand_id
1 'polypeptide(L)' 'MSVGDRAHGGRTRITSRALDRVVGAVSAEALGVEARTVSVDLSDDNGQLVVQITAPIPVRGPPRVGALVCTTR' A
#
# COMPACT_ATOMS: atom_id res chain seq x y z
N MET A 1 -19.20 -16.52 -31.94
CA MET A 1 -19.64 -15.13 -31.64
C MET A 1 -18.42 -14.37 -31.15
N SER A 2 -17.85 -13.49 -31.98
CA SER A 2 -16.69 -12.67 -31.62
C SER A 2 -17.20 -11.29 -31.21
N VAL A 3 -17.12 -10.97 -29.92
CA VAL A 3 -17.41 -9.62 -29.44
C VAL A 3 -16.17 -8.80 -29.68
N GLY A 4 -16.16 -8.06 -30.79
CA GLY A 4 -15.25 -6.93 -30.96
C GLY A 4 -15.67 -5.86 -29.97
N ASP A 5 -14.94 -5.75 -28.86
CA ASP A 5 -15.01 -4.57 -28.00
C ASP A 5 -14.53 -3.38 -28.84
N ARG A 6 -15.49 -2.64 -29.39
CA ARG A 6 -15.23 -1.32 -29.95
C ARG A 6 -14.84 -0.46 -28.75
N ALA A 7 -13.55 -0.40 -28.48
CA ALA A 7 -12.95 0.43 -27.44
C ALA A 7 -13.45 1.88 -27.61
N HIS A 8 -14.50 2.22 -26.88
CA HIS A 8 -14.90 3.59 -26.68
C HIS A 8 -13.80 4.17 -25.81
N GLY A 9 -12.89 4.93 -26.42
CA GLY A 9 -11.74 5.52 -25.76
C GLY A 9 -12.18 6.56 -24.72
N GLY A 10 -12.63 6.09 -23.57
CA GLY A 10 -12.89 6.90 -22.39
C GLY A 10 -11.55 7.28 -21.76
N ARG A 11 -11.34 8.59 -21.53
CA ARG A 11 -10.19 9.07 -20.78
C ARG A 11 -10.60 9.27 -19.33
N THR A 12 -9.97 8.55 -18.42
CA THR A 12 -10.12 8.78 -16.98
C THR A 12 -8.95 9.62 -16.49
N ARG A 13 -9.23 10.77 -15.87
CA ARG A 13 -8.20 11.62 -15.27
C ARG A 13 -8.05 11.25 -13.80
N ILE A 14 -6.91 10.65 -13.45
CA ILE A 14 -6.52 10.42 -12.06
C ILE A 14 -5.54 11.53 -11.66
N THR A 15 -5.82 12.21 -10.55
CA THR A 15 -4.94 13.28 -10.06
C THR A 15 -3.82 12.69 -9.21
N SER A 16 -2.66 13.36 -9.17
CA SER A 16 -1.55 13.00 -8.28
C SER A 16 -1.99 12.91 -6.82
N ARG A 17 -2.86 13.83 -6.39
CA ARG A 17 -3.44 13.81 -5.04
C ARG A 17 -4.33 12.59 -4.78
N ALA A 18 -5.07 12.11 -5.78
CA ALA A 18 -5.86 10.89 -5.63
C ALA A 18 -4.94 9.66 -5.48
N LEU A 19 -3.87 9.60 -6.28
CA LEU A 19 -2.85 8.55 -6.16
C LEU A 19 -2.16 8.58 -4.80
N ASP A 20 -1.71 9.75 -4.34
CA ASP A 20 -1.09 9.95 -3.03
C ASP A 20 -1.98 9.41 -1.89
N ARG A 21 -3.28 9.74 -1.91
CA ARG A 21 -4.24 9.25 -0.90
C ARG A 21 -4.40 7.73 -0.94
N VAL A 22 -4.55 7.15 -2.13
CA VAL A 22 -4.77 5.72 -2.28
C VAL A 22 -3.52 4.95 -1.89
N VAL A 23 -2.36 5.33 -2.42
CA VAL A 23 -1.07 4.71 -2.10
C VAL A 23 -0.77 4.85 -0.62
N GLY A 24 -0.98 6.03 -0.03
CA GLY A 24 -0.75 6.26 1.39
C GLY A 24 -1.64 5.38 2.27
N ALA A 25 -2.92 5.24 1.93
CA ALA A 25 -3.85 4.37 2.66
C ALA A 25 -3.47 2.89 2.57
N VAL A 26 -3.22 2.39 1.36
CA VAL A 26 -2.83 0.99 1.12
C VAL A 26 -1.50 0.66 1.78
N SER A 27 -0.53 1.58 1.71
CA SER A 27 0.78 1.40 2.34
C SER A 27 0.68 1.40 3.86
N ALA A 28 -0.13 2.29 4.43
CA ALA A 28 -0.36 2.35 5.88
C ALA A 28 -0.96 1.03 6.40
N GLU A 29 -1.96 0.52 5.70
CA GLU A 29 -2.59 -0.77 6.01
C GLU A 29 -1.57 -1.91 5.90
N ALA A 30 -0.86 -2.02 4.78
CA ALA A 30 0.10 -3.09 4.53
C ALA A 30 1.27 -3.10 5.52
N LEU A 31 1.72 -1.91 5.95
CA LEU A 31 2.83 -1.76 6.90
C LEU A 31 2.35 -1.75 8.37
N GLY A 32 1.05 -1.70 8.63
CA GLY A 32 0.48 -1.63 9.98
C GLY A 32 0.82 -0.35 10.72
N VAL A 33 0.87 0.79 10.01
CA VAL A 33 1.21 2.12 10.54
C VAL A 33 0.06 3.11 10.36
N GLU A 34 0.10 4.24 11.05
CA GLU A 34 -0.89 5.31 10.87
C GLU A 34 -0.67 6.03 9.54
N ALA A 35 -1.73 6.25 8.75
CA ALA A 35 -1.61 6.88 7.43
C ALA A 35 -0.96 8.28 7.45
N ARG A 36 -1.12 9.05 8.53
CA ARG A 36 -0.45 10.35 8.71
C ARG A 36 1.09 10.27 8.84
N THR A 37 1.62 9.07 9.05
CA THR A 37 3.07 8.81 9.17
C THR A 37 3.70 8.28 7.88
N VAL A 38 2.88 8.06 6.85
CA VAL A 38 3.32 7.64 5.52
C VAL A 38 3.50 8.88 4.64
N SER A 39 4.69 9.02 4.07
CA SER A 39 4.98 10.01 3.03
C SER A 39 5.07 9.30 1.69
N VAL A 40 4.38 9.85 0.67
CA VAL A 40 4.40 9.34 -0.70
C VAL A 40 4.98 10.42 -1.61
N ASP A 41 5.93 10.03 -2.44
CA ASP A 41 6.45 10.85 -3.54
C ASP A 41 6.10 10.17 -4.86
N LEU A 42 5.57 10.96 -5.79
CA LEU A 42 5.14 10.50 -7.11
C LEU A 42 5.94 11.24 -8.16
N SER A 43 6.60 10.50 -9.04
CA SER A 43 7.31 11.06 -10.19
C SER A 43 7.00 10.27 -11.45
N ASP A 44 7.23 10.90 -12.60
CA ASP A 44 7.23 10.24 -13.89
C ASP A 44 8.69 10.01 -14.30
N ASP A 45 9.01 8.78 -14.68
CA ASP A 45 10.28 8.43 -15.31
C ASP A 45 10.01 7.76 -16.65
N ASN A 46 10.21 8.50 -17.74
CA ASN A 46 10.05 8.01 -19.11
C ASN A 46 8.66 7.41 -19.40
N GLY A 47 7.59 8.01 -18.86
CA GLY A 47 6.22 7.51 -19.00
C GLY A 47 5.88 6.33 -18.07
N GLN A 48 6.77 6.00 -17.14
CA GLN A 48 6.48 5.10 -16.02
C GLN A 48 6.16 5.92 -14.77
N LEU A 49 5.12 5.50 -14.05
CA LEU A 49 4.83 6.07 -12.74
C LEU A 49 5.77 5.47 -11.70
N VAL A 50 6.62 6.31 -11.13
CA VAL A 50 7.47 5.97 -9.99
C VAL A 50 6.76 6.37 -8.71
N VAL A 51 6.70 5.42 -7.77
CA VAL A 51 6.07 5.62 -6.45
C VAL A 51 7.11 5.32 -5.38
N GLN A 52 7.52 6.35 -4.64
CA GLN A 52 8.43 6.21 -3.51
C GLN A 52 7.66 6.42 -2.20
N ILE A 53 7.72 5.43 -1.32
CA ILE A 53 7.01 5.43 -0.03
C ILE A 53 8.02 5.47 1.10
N THR A 54 7.82 6.35 2.06
CA THR A 54 8.59 6.43 3.30
C THR A 54 7.65 6.29 4.49
N ALA A 55 7.91 5.34 5.38
CA ALA A 55 7.11 5.11 6.58
C ALA A 55 7.95 4.46 7.69
N PRO A 56 7.62 4.71 8.97
CA PRO A 56 8.31 4.08 10.10
C PRO A 56 7.83 2.62 10.27
N ILE A 57 8.70 1.64 10.05
CA ILE A 57 8.32 0.22 10.21
C ILE A 57 8.44 -0.18 11.69
N PRO A 58 7.36 -0.62 12.35
CA PRO A 58 7.43 -1.07 13.73
C PRO A 58 8.17 -2.40 13.82
N VAL A 59 9.31 -2.41 14.52
CA VAL A 59 10.04 -3.65 14.82
C VAL A 59 9.31 -4.37 15.95
N ARG A 60 8.39 -5.29 15.60
CA ARG A 60 7.82 -6.19 16.60
C ARG A 60 8.89 -7.22 16.94
N GLY A 61 9.31 -7.25 18.21
CA GLY A 61 10.30 -8.21 18.71
C GLY A 61 9.90 -9.65 18.40
N PRO A 62 10.85 -10.60 18.45
CA PRO A 62 10.59 -11.99 18.09
C PRO A 62 9.41 -12.56 18.90
N PRO A 63 8.61 -13.47 18.32
CA PRO A 63 7.55 -14.15 19.06
C PRO A 63 8.16 -14.80 20.31
N ARG A 64 7.54 -14.55 21.47
CA ARG A 64 7.97 -15.17 22.73
C ARG A 64 7.72 -16.67 22.64
N VAL A 65 8.78 -17.44 22.39
CA VAL A 65 8.74 -18.89 22.46
C VAL A 65 8.75 -19.27 23.95
N GLY A 66 7.59 -19.67 24.48
CA GLY A 66 7.50 -20.33 25.79
C GLY A 66 6.63 -19.62 26.83
N ALA A 67 5.35 -20.00 26.87
CA ALA A 67 4.58 -20.02 28.11
C ALA A 67 3.56 -21.18 28.03
N LEU A 68 4.07 -22.40 27.89
CA LEU A 68 3.28 -23.58 28.24
C LEU A 68 3.17 -23.58 29.77
N VAL A 69 2.09 -23.00 30.28
CA VAL A 69 1.69 -23.19 31.67
C VAL A 69 1.30 -24.65 31.84
N CYS A 70 2.18 -25.42 32.46
CA CYS A 70 1.84 -26.73 32.96
C CYS A 70 0.91 -26.53 34.16
N THR A 71 -0.41 -26.61 33.94
CA THR A 71 -1.37 -26.69 35.03
C THR A 71 -1.37 -28.13 35.54
N THR A 72 -0.55 -28.41 36.54
CA THR A 72 -0.61 -29.69 37.26
C THR A 72 -1.95 -29.74 38.01
N ARG A 73 -2.75 -30.77 37.73
CA ARG A 73 -3.96 -31.11 38.48
C ARG A 73 -3.64 -32.25 39.44
#